data_AF-A0A815ULT1-F1
#
_entry.id   AF-A0A815ULT1-F1
#
_cell.length_a   1.000
_cell.length_b   1.000
_cell.length_c   1.000
_cell.angle_alpha   90.00
_cell.angle_beta   90.00
_cell.angle_gamma   90.00
#
_symmetry.space_group_name_H-M   'P 1'
#
loop_
_entity.id
_entity.type
_entity.pdbx_description
1 polymer ?
#
loop_
_entity_poly.entity_id
_entity_poly.type
_entity_poly.pdbx_seq_one_letter_code
_entity_poly.pdbx_strand_id
1 'polypeptide(L)'
;MTNFTSSSLVIHHSNHAHGQQAAPDVVVDALPYYDSGYDEPGAREAALSLVEDETRRYKPTKNYLEQLGQPLYHTFETEIMKTEFERLSNRLPMEMLSMKRYELPAPPSGKQTDFTAWNECVENSYAQLEHQQTRILNLELMWDYGANTWKIYNTTLQTMLEQAQKQLLELRKHIQEINFQRKNEQTQAGTKLSALEQTWVGLVGKNYEIECAINELEKEVGSIRKQTKSNGIVASEQ
;
A
#
# COMPACT_ATOMS: atom_id res chain seq x y z
N MET A 1 -30.76 -18.07 -30.88
CA MET A 1 -29.61 -17.23 -31.30
C MET A 1 -29.83 -15.84 -30.75
N THR A 2 -29.32 -15.58 -29.55
CA THR A 2 -29.39 -14.28 -28.89
C THR A 2 -27.98 -13.96 -28.43
N ASN A 3 -27.36 -13.01 -29.12
CA ASN A 3 -25.97 -12.59 -28.91
C ASN A 3 -25.85 -11.90 -27.55
N PHE A 4 -25.17 -12.55 -26.61
CA PHE A 4 -24.60 -11.85 -25.44
C PHE A 4 -23.34 -11.13 -25.90
N THR A 5 -23.47 -9.85 -26.21
CA THR A 5 -22.32 -8.97 -26.32
C THR A 5 -21.75 -8.77 -24.92
N SER A 6 -20.61 -9.40 -24.67
CA SER A 6 -19.75 -9.12 -23.53
C SER A 6 -19.28 -7.67 -23.63
N SER A 7 -19.94 -6.77 -22.88
CA SER A 7 -19.38 -5.44 -22.61
C SER A 7 -18.20 -5.63 -21.67
N SER A 8 -17.01 -5.81 -22.25
CA SER A 8 -15.77 -5.61 -21.52
C SER A 8 -15.76 -4.17 -21.03
N LEU A 9 -15.77 -3.99 -19.71
CA LEU A 9 -15.48 -2.71 -19.10
C LEU A 9 -13.99 -2.45 -19.32
N VAL A 10 -13.64 -1.90 -20.47
CA VAL A 10 -12.33 -1.34 -20.72
C VAL A 10 -12.20 -0.15 -19.79
N ILE A 11 -11.50 -0.33 -18.67
CA ILE A 11 -11.01 0.76 -17.87
C ILE A 11 -9.97 1.47 -18.73
N HIS A 12 -10.43 2.45 -19.51
CA HIS A 12 -9.57 3.43 -20.13
C HIS A 12 -8.81 4.12 -18.99
N HIS A 13 -7.56 3.71 -18.79
CA HIS A 13 -6.57 4.54 -18.11
C HIS A 13 -6.34 5.74 -19.03
N SER A 14 -7.22 6.75 -18.93
CA SER A 14 -6.95 8.06 -19.49
C SER A 14 -5.75 8.63 -18.75
N ASN A 15 -4.57 8.37 -19.29
CA ASN A 15 -3.38 9.18 -19.03
C ASN A 15 -3.60 10.56 -19.64
N HIS A 16 -4.51 11.33 -19.04
CA HIS A 16 -4.47 12.78 -19.10
C HIS A 16 -4.02 13.27 -17.73
N ALA A 17 -2.74 13.04 -17.44
CA ALA A 17 -2.01 13.86 -16.49
C ALA A 17 -1.90 15.27 -17.11
N HIS A 18 -2.97 16.05 -17.01
CA HIS A 18 -2.87 17.51 -17.11
C HIS A 18 -2.01 17.94 -15.92
N GLY A 19 -0.83 18.46 -16.23
CA GLY A 19 0.16 18.90 -15.27
C GLY A 19 -0.44 19.90 -14.29
N GLN A 20 -0.62 19.47 -13.05
CA GLN A 20 -0.52 20.34 -11.90
C GLN A 20 0.88 20.18 -11.35
N GLN A 21 1.61 21.30 -11.37
CA GLN A 21 2.96 21.41 -10.85
C GLN A 21 3.01 20.77 -9.47
N ALA A 22 3.66 19.61 -9.38
CA ALA A 22 4.17 19.10 -8.12
C ALA A 22 4.93 20.24 -7.44
N ALA A 23 4.86 20.32 -6.11
CA ALA A 23 5.79 21.14 -5.34
C ALA A 23 7.19 20.99 -5.96
N PRO A 24 8.02 22.07 -6.03
CA PRO A 24 9.34 21.99 -6.65
C PRO A 24 10.00 20.71 -6.16
N ASP A 25 10.44 19.86 -7.09
CA ASP A 25 10.93 18.51 -6.80
C ASP A 25 12.08 18.66 -5.80
N VAL A 26 11.75 18.62 -4.50
CA VAL A 26 12.72 18.76 -3.44
C VAL A 26 13.40 17.42 -3.48
N VAL A 27 14.55 17.38 -4.13
CA VAL A 27 15.41 16.21 -4.17
C VAL A 27 15.87 15.97 -2.74
N VAL A 28 15.12 15.15 -2.02
CA VAL A 28 15.51 14.65 -0.70
C VAL A 28 16.49 13.52 -0.96
N ASP A 29 17.77 13.80 -0.77
CA ASP A 29 18.83 12.80 -0.89
C ASP A 29 19.01 12.10 0.46
N ALA A 30 18.70 10.80 0.47
CA ALA A 30 18.96 9.90 1.58
C ALA A 30 19.39 8.55 0.98
N LEU A 31 20.41 7.92 1.57
CA LEU A 31 21.04 6.71 1.02
C LEU A 31 20.81 5.46 1.90
N PRO A 32 19.57 4.92 2.01
CA PRO A 32 19.27 3.77 2.87
C PRO A 32 20.16 2.53 2.70
N TYR A 33 20.72 2.28 1.51
CA TYR A 33 21.61 1.14 1.27
C TYR A 33 23.07 1.38 1.69
N TYR A 34 23.44 2.63 2.00
CA TYR A 34 24.80 3.01 2.42
C TYR A 34 24.83 3.45 3.89
N ASP A 35 23.84 4.24 4.31
CA ASP A 35 23.70 4.75 5.66
C ASP A 35 23.30 3.64 6.65
N SER A 36 24.22 3.18 7.50
CA SER A 36 23.97 2.11 8.47
C SER A 36 23.47 2.57 9.84
N GLY A 37 23.45 3.88 10.10
CA GLY A 37 23.15 4.45 11.43
C GLY A 37 21.66 4.46 11.81
N TYR A 38 20.75 4.20 10.87
CA TYR A 38 19.30 4.22 11.14
C TYR A 38 18.81 3.05 12.00
N ASP A 39 19.56 1.94 12.02
CA ASP A 39 19.24 0.76 12.83
C ASP A 39 19.78 0.86 14.28
N GLU A 40 20.46 1.95 14.62
CA GLU A 40 20.92 2.19 15.98
C GLU A 40 19.74 2.39 16.94
N PRO A 41 19.73 1.71 18.11
CA PRO A 41 18.69 1.89 19.10
C PRO A 41 18.54 3.36 19.51
N GLY A 42 17.33 3.93 19.40
CA GLY A 42 17.07 5.33 19.75
C GLY A 42 17.11 6.31 18.59
N ALA A 43 17.70 5.96 17.44
CA ALA A 43 17.79 6.86 16.28
C ALA A 43 16.40 7.19 15.70
N ARG A 44 15.54 6.18 15.59
CA ARG A 44 14.16 6.35 15.11
C ARG A 44 13.33 7.14 16.11
N GLU A 45 13.46 6.86 17.39
CA GLU A 45 12.73 7.56 18.45
C GLU A 45 13.12 9.04 18.51
N ALA A 46 14.42 9.34 18.39
CA ALA A 46 14.90 10.72 18.34
C ALA A 46 14.36 11.46 17.11
N ALA A 47 14.40 10.83 15.93
CA ALA A 47 13.84 11.42 14.71
C ALA A 47 12.32 11.67 14.83
N LEU A 48 11.58 10.71 15.38
CA LEU A 48 10.14 10.86 15.61
C LEU A 48 9.83 11.97 16.62
N SER A 49 10.62 12.11 17.69
CA SER A 49 10.47 13.20 18.66
C SER A 49 10.64 14.57 18.01
N LEU A 50 11.62 14.72 17.12
CA LEU A 50 11.84 15.98 16.37
C LEU A 50 10.68 16.28 15.42
N VAL A 51 10.14 15.25 14.74
CA VAL A 51 8.95 15.40 13.90
C VAL A 51 7.73 15.79 14.75
N GLU A 52 7.57 15.22 15.93
CA GLU A 52 6.49 15.57 16.84
C GLU A 52 6.58 17.04 17.31
N ASP A 53 7.77 17.50 17.69
CA ASP A 53 7.99 18.89 18.10
C ASP A 53 7.66 19.88 16.96
N GLU A 54 8.03 19.56 15.72
CA GLU A 54 7.71 20.39 14.56
C GLU A 54 6.21 20.34 14.22
N THR A 55 5.55 19.18 14.30
CA THR A 55 4.10 19.07 14.07
C THR A 55 3.27 19.75 15.17
N ARG A 56 3.78 19.86 16.40
CA ARG A 56 3.17 20.67 17.47
C ARG A 56 3.25 22.17 17.17
N ARG A 57 4.36 22.62 16.59
CA ARG A 57 4.57 24.04 16.20
C ARG A 57 3.79 24.41 14.95
N TYR A 58 3.81 23.54 13.94
CA TYR A 58 3.16 23.74 12.65
C TYR A 58 2.00 22.78 12.48
N LYS A 59 0.78 23.26 12.76
CA LYS A 59 -0.43 22.52 12.41
C LYS A 59 -0.57 22.50 10.87
N PRO A 60 -0.72 21.32 10.24
CA PRO A 60 -0.87 21.23 8.79
C PRO A 60 -2.03 22.10 8.30
N THR A 61 -1.72 23.07 7.44
CA THR A 61 -2.72 24.01 6.90
C THR A 61 -3.35 23.49 5.60
N LYS A 62 -2.67 22.57 4.91
CA LYS A 62 -3.15 21.93 3.68
C LYS A 62 -3.57 20.50 3.98
N ASN A 63 -4.77 20.13 3.57
CA ASN A 63 -5.21 18.75 3.60
C ASN A 63 -4.54 18.01 2.43
N TYR A 64 -3.59 17.14 2.72
CA TYR A 64 -2.90 16.34 1.69
C TYR A 64 -3.85 15.35 0.97
N LEU A 65 -5.05 15.15 1.51
CA LEU A 65 -6.11 14.37 0.88
C LEU A 65 -7.05 15.22 0.01
N GLU A 66 -6.87 16.54 -0.10
CA GLU A 66 -7.77 17.39 -0.88
C GLU A 66 -7.81 17.00 -2.38
N GLN A 67 -6.70 16.49 -2.89
CA GLN A 67 -6.60 15.95 -4.25
C GLN A 67 -7.37 14.64 -4.42
N LEU A 68 -7.54 13.88 -3.33
CA LEU A 68 -8.33 12.67 -3.30
C LEU A 68 -9.78 13.13 -3.04
N GLY A 69 -10.61 13.06 -4.08
CA GLY A 69 -12.04 13.40 -3.95
C GLY A 69 -12.72 12.64 -2.81
N GLN A 70 -13.91 13.09 -2.41
CA GLN A 70 -14.63 12.46 -1.30
C GLN A 70 -14.75 10.94 -1.50
N PRO A 71 -14.42 10.13 -0.48
CA PRO A 71 -14.52 8.68 -0.58
C PRO A 71 -15.98 8.29 -0.86
N LEU A 72 -16.19 7.67 -2.02
CA LEU A 72 -17.51 7.25 -2.43
C LEU A 72 -17.85 5.91 -1.79
N TYR A 73 -18.34 5.94 -0.55
CA TYR A 73 -18.66 4.73 0.21
C TYR A 73 -19.80 3.90 -0.40
N HIS A 74 -20.70 4.56 -1.15
CA HIS A 74 -21.96 3.95 -1.62
C HIS A 74 -21.92 3.57 -3.11
N THR A 75 -20.79 3.79 -3.81
CA THR A 75 -20.69 3.55 -5.27
C THR A 75 -21.02 2.12 -5.68
N PHE A 76 -20.73 1.16 -4.81
CA PHE A 76 -20.93 -0.26 -5.07
C PHE A 76 -22.11 -0.85 -4.29
N GLU A 77 -22.93 0.00 -3.65
CA GLU A 77 -24.11 -0.47 -2.95
C GLU A 77 -25.22 -0.80 -3.93
N THR A 78 -25.61 -2.07 -3.95
CA THR A 78 -26.81 -2.51 -4.66
C THR A 78 -28.07 -2.21 -3.85
N GLU A 79 -29.23 -2.12 -4.50
CA GLU A 79 -30.51 -1.88 -3.81
C GLU A 79 -30.84 -2.93 -2.73
N ILE A 80 -30.40 -4.17 -2.92
CA ILE A 80 -30.52 -5.25 -1.92
C ILE A 80 -29.67 -4.92 -0.70
N MET A 81 -28.44 -4.46 -0.89
CA MET A 81 -27.55 -4.07 0.22
C MET A 81 -28.13 -2.90 1.01
N LYS A 82 -28.68 -1.89 0.35
CA LYS A 82 -29.33 -0.76 1.01
C LYS A 82 -30.51 -1.21 1.87
N THR A 83 -31.36 -2.08 1.30
CA THR A 83 -32.51 -2.66 2.01
C THR A 83 -32.07 -3.46 3.23
N GLU A 84 -31.01 -4.27 3.11
CA GLU A 84 -30.46 -5.02 4.25
C GLU A 84 -29.80 -4.12 5.31
N PHE A 85 -29.10 -3.06 4.89
CA PHE A 85 -28.54 -2.09 5.82
C PHE A 85 -29.63 -1.33 6.59
N GLU A 86 -30.75 -1.00 5.95
CA GLU A 86 -31.91 -0.42 6.60
C GLU A 86 -32.60 -1.41 7.55
N ARG A 87 -32.72 -2.68 7.17
CA ARG A 87 -33.24 -3.74 8.06
C ARG A 87 -32.37 -3.86 9.32
N LEU A 88 -31.05 -3.87 9.15
CA LEU A 88 -30.07 -3.97 10.24
C LEU A 88 -30.06 -2.73 11.12
N SER A 89 -30.14 -1.51 10.55
CA SER A 89 -30.18 -0.26 11.32
C SER A 89 -31.43 -0.19 12.19
N ASN A 90 -32.56 -0.69 11.68
CA ASN A 90 -33.82 -0.84 12.40
C ASN A 90 -33.87 -2.08 13.32
N ARG A 91 -32.79 -2.87 13.39
CA ARG A 91 -32.67 -4.09 14.20
C ARG A 91 -33.80 -5.11 13.95
N LEU A 92 -34.33 -5.13 12.73
CA LEU A 92 -35.38 -6.07 12.36
C LEU A 92 -34.75 -7.46 12.14
N PRO A 93 -35.34 -8.54 12.69
CA PRO A 93 -34.87 -9.90 12.42
C PRO A 93 -35.02 -10.24 10.94
N MET A 94 -34.19 -11.16 10.45
CA MET A 94 -34.33 -11.66 9.08
C MET A 94 -35.61 -12.47 8.95
N GLU A 95 -36.30 -12.34 7.81
CA GLU A 95 -37.45 -13.17 7.51
C GLU A 95 -37.01 -14.64 7.41
N MET A 96 -37.69 -15.51 8.17
CA MET A 96 -37.38 -16.93 8.13
C MET A 96 -37.92 -17.56 6.85
N LEU A 97 -37.09 -18.37 6.20
CA LEU A 97 -37.53 -19.18 5.06
C LEU A 97 -38.61 -20.16 5.51
N SER A 98 -39.79 -20.08 4.88
CA SER A 98 -40.89 -21.01 5.15
C SER A 98 -40.60 -22.37 4.51
N MET A 99 -40.38 -23.39 5.35
CA MET A 99 -40.20 -24.76 4.87
C MET A 99 -41.52 -25.48 4.56
N LYS A 100 -42.66 -24.89 4.91
CA LYS A 100 -43.99 -25.49 4.69
C LYS A 100 -44.27 -25.85 3.23
N ARG A 101 -43.64 -25.13 2.29
CA ARG A 101 -43.76 -25.37 0.84
C ARG A 101 -43.11 -26.69 0.40
N TYR A 102 -42.15 -27.21 1.16
CA TYR A 102 -41.43 -28.45 0.85
C TYR A 102 -41.97 -29.67 1.60
N GLU A 103 -43.00 -29.47 2.43
CA GLU A 103 -43.69 -30.51 3.18
C GLU A 103 -45.07 -30.73 2.56
N LEU A 104 -45.62 -31.93 2.70
CA LEU A 104 -47.00 -32.26 2.36
C LEU A 104 -47.84 -32.43 3.64
N PRO A 105 -48.05 -31.36 4.43
CA PRO A 105 -48.87 -31.47 5.61
C PRO A 105 -50.33 -31.66 5.21
N ALA A 106 -51.02 -32.55 5.92
CA ALA A 106 -52.46 -32.57 5.92
C ALA A 106 -53.01 -31.25 6.49
N PRO A 107 -54.24 -30.83 6.13
CA PRO A 107 -54.83 -29.65 6.72
C PRO A 107 -54.88 -29.81 8.25
N PRO A 108 -54.65 -28.73 9.03
CA PRO A 108 -54.66 -28.78 10.48
C PRO A 108 -55.92 -29.46 11.01
N SER A 109 -55.83 -30.18 12.14
CA SER A 109 -56.95 -30.98 12.69
C SER A 109 -58.25 -30.20 12.86
N GLY A 110 -58.19 -28.88 13.10
CA GLY A 110 -59.36 -28.00 13.20
C GLY A 110 -59.93 -27.46 11.87
N LYS A 111 -59.29 -27.76 10.73
CA LYS A 111 -59.68 -27.32 9.38
C LYS A 111 -59.97 -28.48 8.42
N GLN A 112 -60.10 -29.71 8.91
CA GLN A 112 -60.34 -30.88 8.05
C GLN A 112 -61.72 -30.89 7.39
N THR A 113 -62.68 -30.10 7.87
CA THR A 113 -63.99 -29.91 7.23
C THR A 113 -64.01 -28.71 6.28
N ASP A 114 -62.93 -27.92 6.24
CA ASP A 114 -62.81 -26.72 5.42
C ASP A 114 -62.30 -27.09 4.03
N PHE A 115 -63.15 -26.90 3.03
CA PHE A 115 -62.82 -27.16 1.63
C PHE A 115 -61.61 -26.35 1.15
N THR A 116 -61.44 -25.12 1.64
CA THR A 116 -60.35 -24.24 1.20
C THR A 116 -58.99 -24.75 1.68
N ALA A 117 -58.92 -25.23 2.92
CA ALA A 117 -57.70 -25.82 3.49
C ALA A 117 -57.27 -27.10 2.73
N TRP A 118 -58.23 -27.90 2.27
CA TRP A 118 -57.93 -29.04 1.40
C TRP A 118 -57.45 -28.61 0.01
N ASN A 119 -58.07 -27.60 -0.58
CA ASN A 119 -57.65 -27.06 -1.88
C ASN A 119 -56.21 -26.52 -1.82
N GLU A 120 -55.84 -25.80 -0.76
CA GLU A 120 -54.46 -25.33 -0.54
C GLU A 120 -53.45 -26.49 -0.43
N CYS A 121 -53.79 -27.56 0.29
CA CYS A 121 -52.95 -28.76 0.37
C CYS A 121 -52.78 -29.45 -0.99
N VAL A 122 -53.86 -29.51 -1.79
CA VAL A 122 -53.84 -30.08 -3.14
C VAL A 122 -52.99 -29.23 -4.09
N GLU A 123 -53.15 -27.90 -4.08
CA GLU A 123 -52.34 -26.97 -4.87
C GLU A 123 -50.85 -27.09 -4.52
N ASN A 124 -50.51 -27.16 -3.22
CA ASN A 124 -49.14 -27.40 -2.77
C ASN A 124 -48.61 -28.75 -3.28
N SER A 125 -49.44 -29.80 -3.30
CA SER A 125 -49.04 -31.11 -3.82
C SER A 125 -48.75 -31.10 -5.32
N TYR A 126 -49.55 -30.38 -6.12
CA TYR A 126 -49.30 -30.18 -7.54
C TYR A 126 -48.00 -29.39 -7.77
N ALA A 127 -47.80 -28.31 -7.03
CA ALA A 127 -46.56 -27.53 -7.11
C ALA A 127 -45.33 -28.41 -6.79
N GLN A 128 -45.41 -29.27 -5.78
CA GLN A 128 -44.31 -30.19 -5.45
C GLN A 128 -44.06 -31.23 -6.53
N LEU A 129 -45.10 -31.81 -7.13
CA LEU A 129 -44.95 -32.76 -8.22
C LEU A 129 -44.16 -32.14 -9.39
N GLU A 130 -44.53 -30.93 -9.80
CA GLU A 130 -43.84 -30.18 -10.86
C GLU A 130 -42.39 -29.86 -10.47
N HIS A 131 -42.13 -29.49 -9.21
CA HIS A 131 -40.77 -29.29 -8.71
C HIS A 131 -39.94 -30.57 -8.73
N GLN A 132 -40.50 -31.74 -8.38
CA GLN A 132 -39.78 -33.02 -8.48
C GLN A 132 -39.49 -33.38 -9.94
N GLN A 133 -40.45 -33.15 -10.84
CA GLN A 133 -40.23 -33.36 -12.28
C GLN A 133 -39.08 -32.49 -12.80
N THR A 134 -39.08 -31.20 -12.45
CA THR A 134 -37.99 -30.27 -12.79
C THR A 134 -36.66 -30.71 -12.18
N ARG A 135 -36.67 -31.20 -10.93
CA ARG A 135 -35.48 -31.70 -10.26
C ARG A 135 -34.89 -32.91 -10.98
N ILE A 136 -35.72 -33.86 -11.43
CA ILE A 136 -35.27 -35.02 -12.20
C ILE A 136 -34.59 -34.55 -13.50
N LEU A 137 -35.23 -33.66 -14.25
CA LEU A 137 -34.65 -33.08 -15.47
C LEU A 137 -33.30 -32.38 -15.21
N ASN A 138 -33.20 -31.60 -14.13
CA ASN A 138 -31.94 -30.96 -13.74
C ASN A 138 -30.86 -31.97 -13.35
N LEU A 139 -31.23 -33.07 -12.69
CA LEU A 139 -30.31 -34.13 -12.31
C LEU A 139 -29.83 -34.93 -13.52
N GLU A 140 -30.69 -35.18 -14.51
CA GLU A 140 -30.33 -35.78 -15.78
C GLU A 140 -29.32 -34.89 -16.53
N LEU A 141 -29.59 -33.58 -16.61
CA LEU A 141 -28.65 -32.64 -17.22
C LEU A 141 -27.31 -32.59 -16.46
N MET A 142 -27.35 -32.61 -15.13
CA MET A 142 -26.14 -32.63 -14.30
C MET A 142 -25.36 -33.95 -14.46
N TRP A 143 -26.06 -35.08 -14.60
CA TRP A 143 -25.46 -36.38 -14.84
C TRP A 143 -24.68 -36.39 -16.17
N ASP A 144 -25.29 -35.85 -17.23
CA ASP A 144 -24.68 -35.85 -18.57
C ASP A 144 -23.51 -34.86 -18.69
N TYR A 145 -23.64 -33.66 -18.13
CA TYR A 145 -22.69 -32.57 -18.37
C TYR A 145 -21.86 -32.15 -17.17
N GLY A 146 -22.28 -32.48 -15.94
CA GLY A 146 -21.68 -31.94 -14.72
C GLY A 146 -20.19 -32.24 -14.58
N ALA A 147 -19.79 -33.51 -14.80
CA ALA A 147 -18.39 -33.91 -14.69
C ALA A 147 -17.49 -33.21 -15.72
N ASN A 148 -17.96 -33.06 -16.96
CA ASN A 148 -17.20 -32.42 -18.04
C ASN A 148 -17.10 -30.91 -17.85
N THR A 149 -18.21 -30.25 -17.49
CA THR A 149 -18.23 -28.82 -17.16
C THR A 149 -17.32 -28.51 -15.97
N TRP A 150 -17.33 -29.35 -14.94
CA TRP A 150 -16.46 -29.17 -13.78
C TRP A 150 -14.97 -29.27 -14.13
N LYS A 151 -14.60 -30.20 -15.01
CA LYS A 151 -13.22 -30.31 -15.51
C LYS A 151 -12.80 -29.05 -16.25
N ILE A 152 -13.64 -28.52 -17.14
CA ILE A 152 -13.37 -27.27 -17.86
C ILE A 152 -13.21 -26.10 -16.89
N TYR A 153 -14.13 -26.00 -15.91
CA TYR A 153 -14.06 -24.98 -14.87
C TYR A 153 -12.74 -25.03 -14.09
N ASN A 154 -12.29 -26.23 -13.68
CA ASN A 154 -11.00 -26.39 -13.01
C ASN A 154 -9.83 -25.96 -13.90
N THR A 155 -9.85 -26.28 -15.20
CA THR A 155 -8.83 -25.80 -16.15
C THR A 155 -8.83 -24.27 -16.25
N THR A 156 -10.00 -23.63 -16.26
CA THR A 156 -10.11 -22.17 -16.25
C THR A 156 -9.53 -21.59 -14.97
N LEU A 157 -9.86 -22.15 -13.80
CA LEU A 157 -9.29 -21.72 -12.52
C LEU A 157 -7.76 -21.87 -12.50
N GLN A 158 -7.25 -22.99 -13.01
CA GLN A 158 -5.81 -23.21 -13.11
C GLN A 158 -5.14 -22.16 -14.00
N THR A 159 -5.74 -21.83 -15.15
CA THR A 159 -5.22 -20.79 -16.05
C THR A 159 -5.21 -19.42 -15.36
N MET A 160 -6.27 -19.06 -14.64
CA MET A 160 -6.33 -17.80 -13.86
C MET A 160 -5.25 -17.75 -12.78
N LEU A 161 -5.02 -18.87 -12.08
CA LEU A 161 -3.97 -18.98 -11.07
C LEU A 161 -2.58 -18.80 -11.68
N GLU A 162 -2.28 -19.49 -12.78
CA GLU A 162 -1.00 -19.40 -13.48
C GLU A 162 -0.73 -17.96 -13.98
N GLN A 163 -1.76 -17.29 -14.49
CA GLN A 163 -1.66 -15.88 -14.90
C GLN A 163 -1.33 -14.96 -13.72
N ALA A 164 -2.03 -15.11 -12.59
CA ALA A 164 -1.79 -14.31 -11.40
C ALA A 164 -0.37 -14.57 -10.82
N GLN A 165 0.06 -15.83 -10.80
CA GLN A 165 1.41 -16.20 -10.36
C GLN A 165 2.49 -15.60 -11.28
N LYS A 166 2.27 -15.63 -12.60
CA LYS A 166 3.18 -15.02 -13.56
C LYS A 166 3.30 -13.51 -13.34
N GLN A 167 2.19 -12.80 -13.18
CA GLN A 167 2.18 -11.36 -12.88
C GLN A 167 2.92 -11.04 -11.58
N LEU A 168 2.73 -11.86 -10.53
CA LEU A 168 3.44 -11.71 -9.26
C LEU A 168 4.95 -11.87 -9.43
N LEU A 169 5.40 -12.87 -10.20
CA LEU A 169 6.82 -13.11 -10.46
C LEU A 169 7.45 -11.97 -11.28
N GLU A 170 6.75 -11.47 -12.30
CA GLU A 170 7.18 -10.33 -13.10
C GLU A 170 7.33 -9.07 -12.23
N LEU A 171 6.34 -8.78 -11.38
CA LEU A 171 6.39 -7.65 -10.46
C LEU A 171 7.54 -7.78 -9.46
N ARG A 172 7.74 -8.98 -8.88
CA ARG A 172 8.88 -9.24 -7.98
C ARG A 172 10.22 -9.02 -8.67
N LYS A 173 10.37 -9.49 -9.91
CA LYS A 173 11.58 -9.24 -10.70
C LYS A 173 11.80 -7.75 -10.93
N HIS A 174 10.74 -7.01 -11.27
CA HIS A 174 10.85 -5.57 -11.48
C HIS A 174 11.23 -4.81 -10.20
N ILE A 175 10.64 -5.16 -9.06
CA ILE A 175 11.01 -4.62 -7.74
C ILE A 175 12.49 -4.92 -7.43
N GLN A 176 12.94 -6.15 -7.68
CA GLN A 176 14.34 -6.54 -7.45
C GLN A 176 15.31 -5.76 -8.35
N GLU A 177 14.98 -5.59 -9.63
CA GLU A 177 15.80 -4.81 -10.56
C GLU A 177 15.94 -3.35 -10.11
N ILE A 178 14.82 -2.71 -9.75
CA ILE A 178 14.83 -1.34 -9.22
C ILE A 178 15.67 -1.25 -7.94
N ASN A 179 15.49 -2.19 -7.00
CA ASN A 179 16.27 -2.21 -5.76
C ASN A 179 17.75 -2.44 -6.01
N PHE A 180 18.10 -3.28 -6.99
CA PHE A 180 19.49 -3.52 -7.39
C PHE A 180 20.12 -2.25 -7.97
N GLN A 181 19.42 -1.57 -8.88
CA GLN A 181 19.86 -0.30 -9.47
C GLN A 181 20.06 0.76 -8.38
N ARG A 182 19.06 0.97 -7.51
CA ARG A 182 19.15 1.90 -6.37
C ARG A 182 20.33 1.59 -5.46
N LYS A 183 20.54 0.31 -5.10
CA LYS A 183 21.66 -0.09 -4.26
C LYS A 183 23.01 0.24 -4.92
N ASN A 184 23.14 -0.01 -6.22
CA ASN A 184 24.37 0.28 -6.95
C ASN A 184 24.64 1.79 -7.00
N GLU A 185 23.63 2.60 -7.34
CA GLU A 185 23.73 4.06 -7.36
C GLU A 185 24.08 4.64 -6.00
N GLN A 186 23.39 4.21 -4.94
CA GLN A 186 23.64 4.69 -3.58
C GLN A 186 25.02 4.27 -3.05
N THR A 187 25.47 3.05 -3.36
CA THR A 187 26.82 2.61 -2.96
C THR A 187 27.91 3.41 -3.68
N GLN A 188 27.71 3.72 -4.96
CA GLN A 188 28.64 4.57 -5.72
C GLN A 188 28.64 6.02 -5.22
N ALA A 189 27.48 6.58 -4.87
CA ALA A 189 27.38 7.91 -4.29
C ALA A 189 28.03 7.96 -2.89
N GLY A 190 27.70 6.99 -2.03
CA GLY A 190 28.25 6.89 -0.67
C GLY A 190 29.77 6.75 -0.66
N THR A 191 30.35 5.92 -1.54
CA THR A 191 31.82 5.82 -1.65
C THR A 191 32.48 7.13 -2.07
N LYS A 192 31.85 7.90 -2.97
CA LYS A 192 32.33 9.25 -3.32
C LYS A 192 32.22 10.22 -2.15
N LEU A 193 31.12 10.18 -1.38
CA LEU A 193 30.96 10.98 -0.18
C LEU A 193 32.04 10.68 0.86
N SER A 194 32.31 9.41 1.13
CA SER A 194 33.38 9.01 2.06
C SER A 194 34.76 9.47 1.61
N ALA A 195 35.07 9.41 0.30
CA ALA A 195 36.32 9.94 -0.24
C ALA A 195 36.41 11.47 -0.09
N LEU A 196 35.32 12.19 -0.36
CA LEU A 196 35.24 13.63 -0.16
C LEU A 196 35.39 14.01 1.32
N GLU A 197 34.79 13.25 2.23
CA GLU A 197 34.94 13.44 3.66
C GLU A 197 36.40 13.23 4.11
N GLN A 198 37.05 12.15 3.67
CA GLN A 198 38.46 11.91 3.99
C GLN A 198 39.37 13.03 3.46
N THR A 199 39.15 13.48 2.22
CA THR A 199 39.92 14.62 1.69
C THR A 199 39.66 15.90 2.46
N TRP A 200 38.42 16.15 2.88
CA TRP A 200 38.08 17.30 3.71
C TRP A 200 38.76 17.24 5.08
N VAL A 201 38.68 16.11 5.79
CA VAL A 201 39.38 15.90 7.08
C VAL A 201 40.89 16.10 6.92
N GLY A 202 41.48 15.56 5.85
CA GLY A 202 42.91 15.73 5.56
C GLY A 202 43.30 17.19 5.28
N LEU A 203 42.49 17.94 4.53
CA LEU A 203 42.73 19.36 4.27
C LEU A 203 42.59 20.21 5.53
N VAL A 204 41.57 19.96 6.35
CA VAL A 204 41.39 20.66 7.63
C VAL A 204 42.54 20.35 8.58
N GLY A 205 42.94 19.08 8.69
CA GLY A 205 44.10 18.67 9.50
C GLY A 205 45.40 19.34 9.05
N LYS A 206 45.66 19.37 7.73
CA LYS A 206 46.83 20.05 7.17
C LYS A 206 46.82 21.56 7.42
N ASN A 207 45.66 22.21 7.28
CA ASN A 207 45.54 23.64 7.60
C ASN A 207 45.86 23.90 9.08
N TYR A 208 45.35 23.04 9.97
CA TYR A 208 45.65 23.13 11.40
C TYR A 208 47.14 22.94 11.71
N GLU A 209 47.81 21.98 11.06
CA GLU A 209 49.26 21.77 11.19
C GLU A 209 50.05 23.00 10.73
N ILE A 210 49.64 23.61 9.61
CA ILE A 210 50.25 24.85 9.08
C ILE A 210 50.08 26.00 10.07
N GLU A 211 48.88 26.21 10.61
CA GLU A 211 48.62 27.26 11.60
C GLU A 211 49.46 27.06 12.87
N CYS A 212 49.62 25.82 13.34
CA CYS A 212 50.51 25.50 14.46
C CYS A 212 51.97 25.87 14.15
N ALA A 213 52.48 25.49 12.98
CA ALA A 213 53.84 25.78 12.57
C ALA A 213 54.09 27.29 12.39
N ILE A 214 53.13 28.04 11.84
CA ILE A 214 53.20 29.50 11.73
C ILE A 214 53.30 30.12 13.13
N ASN A 215 52.45 29.69 14.08
CA ASN A 215 52.46 30.21 15.44
C ASN A 215 53.80 29.94 16.16
N GLU A 216 54.38 28.76 15.96
CA GLU A 216 55.71 28.43 16.49
C GLU A 216 56.80 29.32 15.88
N LEU A 217 56.82 29.47 14.55
CA LEU A 217 57.75 30.37 13.85
C LEU A 217 57.57 31.83 14.28
N GLU A 218 56.34 32.30 14.49
CA GLU A 218 56.07 33.65 14.99
C GLU A 218 56.62 33.86 16.41
N LYS A 219 56.55 32.86 17.29
CA LYS A 219 57.17 32.90 18.62
C LYS A 219 58.69 32.94 18.53
N GLU A 220 59.30 32.15 17.65
CA GLU A 220 60.74 32.15 17.41
C GLU A 220 61.22 33.50 16.87
N VAL A 221 60.57 34.03 15.83
CA VAL A 221 60.85 35.35 15.26
C VAL A 221 60.67 36.45 16.30
N GLY A 222 59.61 36.37 17.12
CA GLY A 222 59.39 37.27 18.24
C GLY A 222 60.53 37.25 19.27
N SER A 223 61.09 36.06 19.55
CA SER A 223 62.21 35.88 20.47
C SER A 223 63.53 36.41 19.89
N ILE A 224 63.82 36.12 18.62
CA ILE A 224 64.99 36.64 17.90
C ILE A 224 64.96 38.17 17.84
N ARG A 225 63.80 38.77 17.53
CA ARG A 225 63.61 40.24 17.50
C ARG A 225 63.87 40.88 18.87
N LYS A 226 63.52 40.21 19.98
CA LYS A 226 63.85 40.67 21.33
C LYS A 226 65.35 40.62 21.60
N GLN A 227 66.03 39.53 21.22
CA GLN A 227 67.48 39.38 21.38
C GLN A 227 68.30 40.36 20.51
N THR A 228 67.86 40.64 19.28
CA THR A 228 68.55 41.64 18.44
C THR A 228 68.34 43.06 18.97
N LYS A 229 67.18 43.38 19.53
CA LYS A 229 66.99 44.66 20.24
C LYS A 229 67.88 44.77 21.48
N SER A 230 68.05 43.71 22.27
CA SER A 230 68.97 43.75 23.42
C SER A 230 70.43 43.88 22.99
N ASN A 231 70.86 43.18 21.93
CA ASN A 231 72.24 43.25 21.43
C ASN A 231 72.54 44.56 20.69
N GLY A 232 71.55 45.17 20.03
CA GLY A 232 71.68 46.47 19.39
C GLY A 232 71.82 47.63 20.38
N ILE A 233 71.30 47.49 21.60
CA ILE A 233 71.49 48.49 22.68
C ILE A 233 72.92 48.42 23.24
N VAL A 234 73.56 47.24 23.25
CA VAL A 234 74.95 47.06 23.73
C VAL A 234 75.97 47.60 22.73
N ALA A 235 75.66 47.60 21.43
CA ALA A 235 76.56 48.12 20.39
C ALA A 235 76.57 49.66 20.27
N SER A 236 75.65 50.38 20.93
CA SER A 236 75.59 51.85 20.94
C SER A 236 76.23 52.53 22.17
N GLU A 237 76.84 51.75 23.08
CA GLU A 237 77.49 52.25 24.31
C GLU A 237 79.02 52.03 24.36
N GLN A 238 79.68 51.81 23.21
CA GLN A 238 81.15 51.81 23.10
C GLN A 238 81.67 52.89 22.16
#